data_AF-A0A2V7VH69-F1
#
_entry.id   AF-A0A2V7VH69-F1
#
_cell.length_a   1.000
_cell.length_b   1.000
_cell.length_c   1.000
_cell.angle_alpha   90.00
_cell.angle_beta   90.00
_cell.angle_gamma   90.00
#
_symmetry.space_group_name_H-M   'P 1'
#
loop_
_entity.id
_entity.type
_entity.pdbx_description
1 polymer ?
#
loop_
_entity_poly.entity_id
_entity_poly.type
_entity_poly.pdbx_seq_one_letter_code
_entity_poly.pdbx_strand_id
1 'polypeptide(L)'
;MSRCPAPRSGLLLVLGVALASGGCIEERLLVEVTTVVRADGSCSRRVEYRLEHVEKDGTRVPLDPEKDALRLFHRFPQGEAWTVRDEVASDSHTVVAEAALSSPNEIGSDYWRALAPRASPAHNRVSFAMDRGEDAAVYEYAETFVDPASPLAGLKMLSQLLSRRENDFASALARKLGRTAPPRGDTRRAYREHFARPFAVAVASLAKRPFYGPRERQETDDLMDRLTDLQKDLAEALAAQTPGADPDAVSKALDETIESFAESLDREVTG
;
A
#
# COMPACT_ATOMS: atom_id res chain seq x y z
N MET A 1 -0.27 -49.48 -2.55
CA MET A 1 -1.13 -48.61 -1.72
C MET A 1 -0.23 -47.83 -0.77
N SER A 2 0.26 -46.67 -1.22
CA SER A 2 1.18 -45.81 -0.47
C SER A 2 0.38 -44.62 0.05
N ARG A 3 0.35 -44.45 1.37
CA ARG A 3 -0.28 -43.31 2.03
C ARG A 3 0.66 -42.10 1.92
N CYS A 4 0.13 -41.01 1.38
CA CYS A 4 0.78 -39.69 1.39
C CYS A 4 0.89 -39.17 2.84
N PRO A 5 2.01 -38.54 3.24
CA PRO A 5 2.02 -37.67 4.40
C PRO A 5 1.54 -36.28 4.00
N ALA A 6 0.55 -35.78 4.74
CA ALA A 6 0.03 -34.42 4.65
C ALA A 6 1.07 -33.37 5.11
N PRO A 7 1.04 -32.14 4.56
CA PRO A 7 1.91 -31.06 4.99
C PRO A 7 1.56 -30.59 6.42
N ARG A 8 2.60 -30.18 7.14
CA ARG A 8 2.60 -29.77 8.54
C ARG A 8 1.87 -28.44 8.73
N SER A 9 0.58 -28.51 9.04
CA SER A 9 -0.21 -27.40 9.61
C SER A 9 0.14 -27.17 11.08
N GLY A 10 1.33 -26.64 11.35
CA GLY A 10 1.87 -26.46 12.70
C GLY A 10 2.17 -25.02 13.12
N LEU A 11 2.18 -24.05 12.20
CA LEU A 11 2.57 -22.67 12.50
C LEU A 11 1.38 -21.72 12.74
N LEU A 12 0.16 -22.12 12.36
CA LEU A 12 -1.05 -21.28 12.44
C LEU A 12 -1.81 -21.38 13.78
N LEU A 13 -1.40 -22.26 14.70
CA LEU A 13 -2.13 -22.52 15.95
C LEU A 13 -1.57 -21.81 17.19
N VAL A 14 -0.43 -21.13 17.09
CA VAL A 14 0.16 -20.37 18.21
C VAL A 14 -0.37 -18.93 18.28
N LEU A 15 -1.04 -18.43 17.23
CA LEU A 15 -1.66 -17.10 17.23
C LEU A 15 -3.12 -17.08 17.71
N GLY A 16 -3.69 -18.24 18.08
CA GLY A 16 -5.14 -18.43 18.19
C GLY A 16 -5.78 -18.41 19.58
N VAL A 17 -5.07 -18.69 20.68
CA VAL A 17 -5.74 -18.82 22.00
C VAL A 17 -4.81 -18.42 23.16
N ALA A 18 -4.75 -17.11 23.47
CA ALA A 18 -4.39 -16.62 24.81
C ALA A 18 -4.81 -15.15 25.05
N LEU A 19 -5.93 -14.69 24.48
CA LEU A 19 -6.61 -13.45 24.88
C LEU A 19 -8.07 -13.76 25.23
N ALA A 20 -8.23 -14.59 26.26
CA ALA A 20 -9.52 -14.91 26.85
C ALA A 20 -9.38 -14.87 28.37
N SER A 21 -9.16 -13.68 28.92
CA SER A 21 -9.56 -13.23 30.27
C SER A 21 -8.90 -11.88 30.58
N GLY A 22 -9.62 -10.81 30.29
CA GLY A 22 -9.22 -9.42 30.54
C GLY A 22 -9.96 -8.55 29.55
N GLY A 23 -10.71 -7.55 30.01
CA GLY A 23 -11.49 -6.65 29.15
C GLY A 23 -10.65 -6.18 27.97
N CYS A 24 -11.04 -6.53 26.75
CA CYS A 24 -10.30 -6.08 25.58
C CYS A 24 -10.58 -4.58 25.44
N ILE A 25 -9.58 -3.78 25.80
CA ILE A 25 -9.57 -2.36 25.53
C ILE A 25 -9.43 -2.20 24.00
N GLU A 26 -10.44 -1.62 23.37
CA GLU A 26 -10.45 -1.21 21.98
C GLU A 26 -9.96 0.24 21.89
N GLU A 27 -9.02 0.49 21.00
CA GLU A 27 -8.63 1.84 20.63
C GLU A 27 -9.58 2.36 19.54
N ARG A 28 -10.27 3.46 19.83
CA ARG A 28 -11.19 4.12 18.89
C ARG A 28 -10.65 5.48 18.52
N LEU A 29 -10.29 5.63 17.25
CA LEU A 29 -9.99 6.92 16.64
C LEU A 29 -11.21 7.40 15.86
N LEU A 30 -11.83 8.48 16.31
CA LEU A 30 -12.87 9.19 15.58
C LEU A 30 -12.24 10.39 14.86
N VAL A 31 -12.60 10.57 13.60
CA VAL A 31 -12.16 11.72 12.80
C VAL A 31 -13.39 12.43 12.23
N GLU A 32 -13.64 13.64 12.72
CA GLU A 32 -14.73 14.48 12.24
C GLU A 32 -14.18 15.59 11.36
N VAL A 33 -14.74 15.70 10.17
CA VAL A 33 -14.21 16.54 9.11
C VAL A 33 -15.31 17.46 8.60
N THR A 34 -15.10 18.77 8.70
CA THR A 34 -16.07 19.78 8.29
C THR A 34 -15.42 20.78 7.34
N THR A 35 -15.99 20.93 6.13
CA THR A 35 -15.65 22.00 5.19
C THR A 35 -16.86 22.89 4.98
N VAL A 36 -16.67 24.20 5.13
CA VAL A 36 -17.66 25.20 4.74
C VAL A 36 -17.08 26.04 3.62
N VAL A 37 -17.65 25.92 2.41
CA VAL A 37 -17.30 26.76 1.27
C VAL A 37 -18.26 27.93 1.20
N ARG A 38 -17.73 29.14 1.13
CA ARG A 38 -18.51 30.38 1.08
C ARG A 38 -18.76 30.78 -0.37
N ALA A 39 -19.75 31.65 -0.58
CA ALA A 39 -20.13 32.14 -1.89
C ALA A 39 -19.01 32.91 -2.62
N ASP A 40 -18.07 33.50 -1.87
CA ASP A 40 -16.89 34.18 -2.41
C ASP A 40 -15.77 33.22 -2.85
N GLY A 41 -15.96 31.91 -2.66
CA GLY A 41 -14.99 30.86 -3.01
C GLY A 41 -13.99 30.54 -1.89
N SER A 42 -13.97 31.31 -0.81
CA SER A 42 -13.17 30.98 0.39
C SER A 42 -13.75 29.77 1.10
N CYS A 43 -12.93 29.11 1.94
CA CYS A 43 -13.43 28.03 2.78
C CYS A 43 -12.86 28.05 4.19
N SER A 44 -13.61 27.48 5.13
CA SER A 44 -13.09 27.06 6.42
C SER A 44 -13.11 25.55 6.53
N ARG A 45 -12.00 24.96 6.97
CA ARG A 45 -11.82 23.53 7.20
C ARG A 45 -11.57 23.30 8.69
N ARG A 46 -12.24 22.32 9.27
CA ARG A 46 -12.03 21.83 10.63
C ARG A 46 -11.90 20.33 10.59
N VAL A 47 -10.84 19.81 11.19
CA VAL A 47 -10.62 18.38 11.39
C VAL A 47 -10.40 18.13 12.88
N GLU A 48 -11.23 17.28 13.46
CA GLU A 48 -11.12 16.85 14.85
C GLU A 48 -10.77 15.38 14.90
N TYR A 49 -9.65 15.07 15.54
CA TYR A 49 -9.21 13.73 15.88
C TYR A 49 -9.52 13.49 17.35
N ARG A 50 -10.20 12.40 17.65
CA ARG A 50 -10.49 12.01 19.03
C ARG A 50 -10.08 10.55 19.22
N LEU A 51 -9.03 10.34 20.00
CA LEU A 51 -8.59 9.03 20.42
C LEU A 51 -9.18 8.71 21.78
N GLU A 52 -9.85 7.56 21.89
CA GLU A 52 -10.41 7.04 23.13
C GLU A 52 -10.00 5.58 23.30
N HIS A 53 -9.73 5.15 24.52
CA HIS A 53 -9.67 3.72 24.87
C HIS A 53 -10.98 3.34 25.54
N VAL A 54 -11.62 2.30 25.01
CA VAL A 54 -12.92 1.84 25.52
C VAL A 54 -12.93 0.33 25.70
N GLU A 55 -13.59 -0.12 26.75
CA GLU A 55 -13.90 -1.55 26.90
C GLU A 55 -15.01 -1.97 25.93
N LYS A 56 -15.21 -3.28 25.79
CA LYS A 56 -16.25 -3.86 24.92
C LYS A 56 -17.67 -3.40 25.28
N ASP A 57 -17.90 -3.01 26.52
CA ASP A 57 -19.19 -2.48 27.01
C ASP A 57 -19.35 -0.97 26.74
N GLY A 58 -18.34 -0.30 26.19
CA GLY A 58 -18.30 1.12 25.91
C GLY A 58 -17.76 1.99 27.04
N THR A 59 -17.33 1.39 28.16
CA THR A 59 -16.71 2.14 29.27
C THR A 59 -15.37 2.73 28.82
N ARG A 60 -15.18 4.03 29.01
CA ARG A 60 -13.90 4.70 28.74
C ARG A 60 -12.87 4.35 29.79
N VAL A 61 -11.64 4.07 29.36
CA VAL A 61 -10.51 3.74 30.23
C VAL A 61 -9.34 4.68 29.97
N PRO A 62 -8.42 4.83 30.94
CA PRO A 62 -7.32 5.76 30.81
C PRO A 62 -6.41 5.48 29.61
N LEU A 63 -5.97 6.54 28.93
CA LEU A 63 -4.97 6.47 27.87
C LEU A 63 -3.56 6.43 28.45
N ASP A 64 -2.76 5.46 28.01
CA ASP A 64 -1.34 5.39 28.28
C ASP A 64 -0.59 6.39 27.36
N PRO A 65 0.01 7.47 27.90
CA PRO A 65 0.65 8.50 27.09
C PRO A 65 1.81 8.00 26.22
N GLU A 66 2.44 6.88 26.60
CA GLU A 66 3.54 6.28 25.84
C GLU A 66 3.06 5.47 24.63
N LYS A 67 1.77 5.11 24.59
CA LYS A 67 1.14 4.32 23.51
C LYS A 67 0.17 5.13 22.67
N ASP A 68 0.04 6.41 22.96
CA ASP A 68 -0.86 7.33 22.28
C ASP A 68 -0.52 7.45 20.78
N ALA A 69 -1.34 6.82 19.94
CA ALA A 69 -1.15 6.76 18.50
C ALA A 69 -1.26 8.14 17.80
N LEU A 70 -1.99 9.10 18.40
CA LEU A 70 -2.04 10.48 17.89
C LEU A 70 -0.71 11.19 18.13
N ARG A 71 -0.01 10.91 19.24
CA ARG A 71 1.33 11.48 19.48
C ARG A 71 2.42 10.80 18.65
N LEU A 72 2.38 9.48 18.58
CA LEU A 72 3.46 8.70 17.97
C LEU A 72 3.45 8.82 16.44
N PHE A 73 2.28 8.62 15.82
CA PHE A 73 2.18 8.33 14.39
C PHE A 73 1.51 9.45 13.60
N HIS A 74 0.73 10.32 14.24
CA HIS A 74 0.11 11.43 13.55
C HIS A 74 1.05 12.63 13.48
N ARG A 75 0.93 13.34 12.37
CA ARG A 75 1.47 14.67 12.18
C ARG A 75 0.27 15.53 11.77
N PHE A 76 0.17 16.70 12.38
CA PHE A 76 -0.90 17.62 12.09
C PHE A 76 -0.39 18.65 11.07
N PRO A 77 -1.26 19.21 10.23
CA PRO A 77 -0.87 20.26 9.31
C PRO A 77 -0.21 21.41 10.08
N GLN A 78 0.87 21.95 9.51
CA GLN A 78 1.64 23.05 10.10
C GLN A 78 1.74 24.19 9.08
N GLY A 79 1.65 25.43 9.56
CA GLY A 79 1.79 26.65 8.74
C GLY A 79 0.84 27.75 9.17
N GLU A 80 0.98 28.95 8.60
CA GLU A 80 0.19 30.13 8.99
C GLU A 80 -1.32 29.96 8.79
N ALA A 81 -1.73 29.13 7.83
CA ALA A 81 -3.14 28.87 7.56
C ALA A 81 -3.81 27.96 8.60
N TRP A 82 -3.04 27.19 9.37
CA TRP A 82 -3.53 26.16 10.27
C TRP A 82 -3.34 26.53 11.74
N THR A 83 -4.42 26.43 12.50
CA THR A 83 -4.41 26.48 13.96
C THR A 83 -4.66 25.08 14.49
N VAL A 84 -3.72 24.54 15.26
CA VAL A 84 -3.83 23.22 15.89
C VAL A 84 -4.00 23.40 17.39
N ARG A 85 -5.04 22.78 17.95
CA ARG A 85 -5.31 22.71 19.39
C ARG A 85 -5.22 21.25 19.83
N ASP A 86 -4.46 21.01 20.89
CA ASP A 86 -4.18 19.69 21.45
C ASP A 86 -4.70 19.66 22.89
N GLU A 87 -5.67 18.79 23.15
CA GLU A 87 -6.36 18.63 24.42
C GLU A 87 -6.24 17.18 24.90
N VAL A 88 -5.50 16.97 25.98
CA VAL A 88 -5.24 15.64 26.55
C VAL A 88 -5.97 15.52 27.88
N ALA A 89 -6.92 14.60 27.94
CA ALA A 89 -7.61 14.18 29.16
C ALA A 89 -7.10 12.80 29.62
N SER A 90 -7.59 12.33 30.76
CA SER A 90 -7.16 11.04 31.31
C SER A 90 -7.55 9.83 30.44
N ASP A 91 -8.67 9.92 29.73
CA ASP A 91 -9.31 8.84 28.97
C ASP A 91 -9.48 9.15 27.47
N SER A 92 -9.07 10.36 27.05
CA SER A 92 -9.21 10.83 25.68
C SER A 92 -8.08 11.80 25.30
N HIS A 93 -7.69 11.77 24.03
CA HIS A 93 -6.78 12.74 23.44
C HIS A 93 -7.44 13.30 22.19
N THR A 94 -7.68 14.60 22.21
CA THR A 94 -8.36 15.32 21.12
C THR A 94 -7.41 16.32 20.48
N VAL A 95 -7.30 16.27 19.16
CA VAL A 95 -6.58 17.28 18.39
C VAL A 95 -7.53 17.91 17.37
N VAL A 96 -7.63 19.24 17.40
CA VAL A 96 -8.45 20.01 16.48
C VAL A 96 -7.54 20.85 15.59
N ALA A 97 -7.57 20.59 14.29
CA ALA A 97 -6.88 21.38 13.27
C ALA A 97 -7.91 22.21 12.49
N GLU A 98 -7.74 23.52 12.46
CA GLU A 98 -8.63 24.45 11.79
C GLU A 98 -7.87 25.36 10.83
N ALA A 99 -8.44 25.63 9.67
CA ALA A 99 -7.89 26.55 8.70
C ALA A 99 -8.96 27.43 8.05
N ALA A 100 -8.59 28.67 7.76
CA ALA A 100 -9.30 29.54 6.84
C ALA A 100 -8.45 29.69 5.58
N LEU A 101 -9.01 29.27 4.44
CA LEU A 101 -8.30 29.16 3.17
C LEU A 101 -8.99 30.00 2.11
N SER A 102 -8.19 30.47 1.14
CA SER A 102 -8.70 31.32 0.06
C SER A 102 -9.50 30.51 -0.98
N SER A 103 -9.26 29.20 -1.03
CA SER A 103 -9.96 28.25 -1.87
C SER A 103 -10.01 26.85 -1.23
N PRO A 104 -11.08 26.06 -1.43
CA PRO A 104 -11.12 24.65 -1.04
C PRO A 104 -10.06 23.78 -1.73
N ASN A 105 -9.51 24.22 -2.87
CA ASN A 105 -8.40 23.52 -3.54
C ASN A 105 -7.04 23.72 -2.84
N GLU A 106 -6.96 24.62 -1.86
CA GLU A 106 -5.80 24.77 -0.98
C GLU A 106 -5.84 23.78 0.19
N ILE A 107 -6.95 23.02 0.36
CA ILE A 107 -7.03 21.91 1.31
C ILE A 107 -6.18 20.76 0.75
N GLY A 108 -4.89 20.82 1.04
CA GLY A 108 -3.97 19.71 0.91
C GLY A 108 -3.42 19.38 2.27
N SER A 109 -3.20 18.08 2.54
CA SER A 109 -2.39 17.68 3.69
C SER A 109 -2.98 18.06 5.05
N ASP A 110 -4.31 18.10 5.19
CA ASP A 110 -4.96 18.41 6.49
C ASP A 110 -4.84 17.27 7.51
N TYR A 111 -4.33 16.13 7.07
CA TYR A 111 -3.95 14.97 7.85
C TYR A 111 -2.60 14.45 7.36
N TRP A 112 -1.68 14.15 8.28
CA TRP A 112 -0.47 13.38 8.00
C TRP A 112 -0.37 12.18 8.94
N ARG A 113 -0.12 10.98 8.41
CA ARG A 113 0.29 9.82 9.22
C ARG A 113 1.58 9.25 8.73
N ALA A 114 2.48 8.99 9.67
CA ALA A 114 3.71 8.27 9.43
C ALA A 114 3.65 6.91 10.12
N LEU A 115 3.87 5.83 9.36
CA LEU A 115 4.04 4.50 9.95
C LEU A 115 5.31 4.40 10.81
N ALA A 116 6.30 5.25 10.54
CA ALA A 116 7.55 5.34 11.28
C ALA A 116 8.11 6.77 11.25
N PRO A 117 8.98 7.19 12.19
CA PRO A 117 9.50 8.56 12.32
C PRO A 117 10.19 9.18 11.08
N ARG A 118 10.49 8.40 10.04
CA ARG A 118 11.13 8.83 8.79
C ARG A 118 10.36 8.40 7.52
N ALA A 119 9.19 7.78 7.68
CA ALA A 119 8.36 7.45 6.53
C ALA A 119 7.81 8.75 5.92
N SER A 120 7.64 8.75 4.59
CA SER A 120 6.86 9.82 3.96
C SER A 120 5.44 9.81 4.55
N PRO A 121 4.84 10.98 4.85
CA PRO A 121 3.52 11.01 5.45
C PRO A 121 2.43 10.66 4.44
N ALA A 122 1.50 9.81 4.86
CA ALA A 122 0.23 9.62 4.19
C ALA A 122 -0.63 10.87 4.39
N HIS A 123 -1.22 11.41 3.33
CA HIS A 123 -1.93 12.67 3.39
C HIS A 123 -3.15 12.69 2.48
N ASN A 124 -4.16 13.47 2.82
CA ASN A 124 -5.28 13.65 1.92
C ASN A 124 -4.99 14.74 0.86
N ARG A 125 -5.70 14.63 -0.24
CA ARG A 125 -5.81 15.63 -1.29
C ARG A 125 -7.27 15.87 -1.56
N VAL A 126 -7.71 17.11 -1.40
CA VAL A 126 -9.06 17.54 -1.75
C VAL A 126 -9.01 18.27 -3.08
N SER A 127 -10.00 18.02 -3.92
CA SER A 127 -10.27 18.78 -5.13
C SER A 127 -11.73 19.21 -5.16
N PHE A 128 -11.95 20.45 -5.55
CA PHE A 128 -13.25 21.08 -5.57
C PHE A 128 -13.45 21.82 -6.89
N ALA A 129 -14.54 21.53 -7.57
CA ALA A 129 -14.98 22.24 -8.76
C ALA A 129 -16.43 22.71 -8.60
N MET A 130 -16.72 23.88 -9.15
CA MET A 130 -18.06 24.45 -9.21
C MET A 130 -18.40 24.63 -10.68
N ASP A 131 -19.39 23.90 -11.18
CA ASP A 131 -19.94 24.16 -12.50
C ASP A 131 -20.95 25.32 -12.39
N ARG A 132 -20.65 26.40 -13.11
CA ARG A 132 -21.48 27.62 -13.17
C ARG A 132 -22.39 27.65 -14.41
N GLY A 133 -22.33 26.62 -15.24
CA GLY A 133 -23.01 26.54 -16.54
C GLY A 133 -24.44 25.98 -16.52
N GLU A 134 -24.89 25.41 -15.39
CA GLU A 134 -26.24 24.86 -15.23
C GLU A 134 -27.18 25.83 -14.50
N ASP A 135 -28.50 25.62 -14.64
CA ASP A 135 -29.55 26.39 -13.96
C ASP A 135 -29.46 26.33 -12.41
N ALA A 136 -28.62 25.43 -11.88
CA ALA A 136 -28.20 25.37 -10.48
C ALA A 136 -26.69 25.11 -10.40
N ALA A 137 -26.00 25.75 -9.46
CA ALA A 137 -24.57 25.50 -9.24
C ALA A 137 -24.36 24.06 -8.73
N VAL A 138 -23.69 23.22 -9.53
CA VAL A 138 -23.30 21.86 -9.14
C VAL A 138 -21.88 21.91 -8.57
N TYR A 139 -21.69 21.26 -7.42
CA TYR A 139 -20.40 21.16 -6.74
C TYR A 139 -19.86 19.75 -6.88
N GLU A 140 -18.65 19.62 -7.41
CA GLU A 140 -17.89 18.38 -7.38
C GLU A 140 -16.86 18.44 -6.26
N TYR A 141 -16.95 17.48 -5.33
CA TYR A 141 -16.00 17.28 -4.25
C TYR A 141 -15.36 15.90 -4.40
N ALA A 142 -14.04 15.85 -4.42
CA ALA A 142 -13.30 14.59 -4.32
C ALA A 142 -12.18 14.71 -3.29
N GLU A 143 -12.12 13.72 -2.39
CA GLU A 143 -11.06 13.57 -1.40
C GLU A 143 -10.34 12.24 -1.66
N THR A 144 -9.02 12.32 -1.80
CA THR A 144 -8.14 11.21 -2.14
C THR A 144 -7.11 11.04 -1.04
N PHE A 145 -6.97 9.83 -0.52
CA PHE A 145 -5.94 9.52 0.46
C PHE A 145 -4.66 9.07 -0.25
N VAL A 146 -3.60 9.85 -0.14
CA VAL A 146 -2.29 9.56 -0.73
C VAL A 146 -1.41 8.95 0.36
N ASP A 147 -1.39 7.63 0.44
CA ASP A 147 -0.46 6.90 1.31
C ASP A 147 0.81 6.52 0.53
N PRO A 148 2.02 6.99 0.91
CA PRO A 148 3.26 6.53 0.29
C PRO A 148 3.61 5.08 0.65
N ALA A 149 3.02 4.51 1.71
CA ALA A 149 3.06 3.09 2.03
C ALA A 149 1.87 2.31 1.44
N SER A 150 1.11 2.93 0.54
CA SER A 150 0.11 2.25 -0.28
C SER A 150 0.72 1.00 -0.92
N PRO A 151 0.07 -0.17 -0.78
CA PRO A 151 0.46 -1.37 -1.52
C PRO A 151 0.60 -1.09 -3.02
N LEU A 152 -0.25 -0.22 -3.59
CA LEU A 152 -0.20 0.19 -4.98
C LEU A 152 1.03 1.07 -5.29
N ALA A 153 1.50 1.91 -4.36
CA ALA A 153 2.77 2.62 -4.49
C ALA A 153 3.95 1.64 -4.50
N GLY A 154 3.93 0.62 -3.63
CA GLY A 154 4.90 -0.48 -3.64
C GLY A 154 4.90 -1.24 -4.97
N LEU A 155 3.73 -1.59 -5.50
CA LEU A 155 3.59 -2.25 -6.80
C LEU A 155 4.07 -1.39 -7.96
N LYS A 156 3.82 -0.07 -7.94
CA LYS A 156 4.36 0.87 -8.92
C LYS A 156 5.89 0.85 -8.91
N MET A 157 6.51 0.93 -7.74
CA MET A 157 7.96 0.86 -7.60
C MET A 157 8.49 -0.48 -8.09
N LEU A 158 7.89 -1.60 -7.68
CA LEU A 158 8.24 -2.95 -8.13
C LEU A 158 8.17 -3.06 -9.66
N SER A 159 7.10 -2.56 -10.28
CA SER A 159 6.93 -2.60 -11.75
C SER A 159 8.05 -1.86 -12.50
N GLN A 160 8.51 -0.73 -11.96
CA GLN A 160 9.62 0.04 -12.52
C GLN A 160 10.96 -0.69 -12.36
N LEU A 161 11.17 -1.32 -11.20
CA LEU A 161 12.38 -2.10 -10.92
C LEU A 161 12.46 -3.34 -11.83
N LEU A 162 11.38 -4.13 -11.92
CA LEU A 162 11.31 -5.30 -12.81
C LEU A 162 11.61 -4.93 -14.27
N SER A 163 11.05 -3.82 -14.75
CA SER A 163 11.28 -3.34 -16.12
C SER A 163 12.75 -2.98 -16.43
N ARG A 164 13.58 -2.75 -15.41
CA ARG A 164 15.01 -2.40 -15.57
C ARG A 164 15.94 -3.62 -15.43
N ARG A 165 15.45 -4.76 -14.92
CA ARG A 165 16.27 -5.91 -14.51
C ARG A 165 16.41 -7.00 -15.58
N GLU A 166 15.99 -6.75 -16.82
CA GLU A 166 16.01 -7.76 -17.90
C GLU A 166 17.41 -8.34 -18.17
N ASN A 167 18.45 -7.51 -18.11
CA ASN A 167 19.84 -7.94 -18.32
C ASN A 167 20.35 -8.80 -17.17
N ASP A 168 20.02 -8.42 -15.93
CA ASP A 168 20.37 -9.18 -14.74
C ASP A 168 19.68 -10.55 -14.76
N PHE A 169 18.41 -10.56 -15.20
CA PHE A 169 17.59 -11.77 -15.29
C PHE A 169 18.19 -12.74 -16.29
N ALA A 170 18.45 -12.28 -17.51
CA ALA A 170 19.04 -13.12 -18.56
C ALA A 170 20.44 -13.63 -18.18
N SER A 171 21.21 -12.84 -17.43
CA SER A 171 22.53 -13.25 -16.95
C SER A 171 22.45 -14.29 -15.83
N ALA A 172 21.51 -14.14 -14.90
CA ALA A 172 21.26 -15.09 -13.81
C ALA A 172 20.74 -16.43 -14.34
N LEU A 173 19.73 -16.40 -15.23
CA LEU A 173 19.17 -17.60 -15.83
C LEU A 173 20.21 -18.36 -16.65
N ALA A 174 21.03 -17.66 -17.44
CA ALA A 174 22.10 -18.28 -18.21
C ALA A 174 23.16 -18.95 -17.32
N ARG A 175 23.45 -18.40 -16.14
CA ARG A 175 24.37 -19.03 -15.17
C ARG A 175 23.79 -20.33 -14.60
N LYS A 176 22.49 -20.38 -14.35
CA LYS A 176 21.82 -21.57 -13.78
C LYS A 176 21.65 -22.69 -14.81
N LEU A 177 21.23 -22.36 -16.03
CA LEU A 177 21.00 -23.34 -17.10
C LEU A 177 22.30 -23.69 -17.87
N GLY A 178 23.34 -22.87 -17.79
CA GLY A 178 24.62 -23.14 -18.45
C GLY A 178 24.46 -23.29 -19.96
N ARG A 179 24.85 -24.45 -20.50
CA ARG A 179 24.81 -24.71 -21.96
C ARG A 179 23.41 -24.91 -22.53
N THR A 180 22.43 -25.20 -21.67
CA THR A 180 21.04 -25.38 -22.08
C THR A 180 20.25 -24.08 -21.99
N ALA A 181 20.90 -22.94 -21.69
CA ALA A 181 20.24 -21.65 -21.61
C ALA A 181 19.82 -21.13 -23.01
N PRO A 182 18.67 -20.46 -23.15
CA PRO A 182 18.32 -19.78 -24.38
C PRO A 182 19.30 -18.63 -24.66
N PRO A 183 19.36 -18.12 -25.91
CA PRO A 183 20.09 -16.91 -26.21
C PRO A 183 19.61 -15.74 -25.34
N ARG A 184 20.54 -14.95 -24.79
CA ARG A 184 20.21 -13.83 -23.89
C ARG A 184 19.24 -12.81 -24.50
N GLY A 185 19.28 -12.63 -25.82
CA GLY A 185 18.34 -11.77 -26.55
C GLY A 185 16.89 -12.25 -26.41
N ASP A 186 16.69 -13.55 -26.56
CA ASP A 186 15.37 -14.18 -26.51
C ASP A 186 14.87 -14.29 -25.07
N THR A 187 15.77 -14.58 -24.11
CA THR A 187 15.45 -14.54 -22.68
C THR A 187 14.97 -13.16 -22.23
N ARG A 188 15.64 -12.08 -22.64
CA ARG A 188 15.20 -10.70 -22.32
C ARG A 188 13.83 -10.39 -22.92
N ARG A 189 13.62 -10.79 -24.17
CA ARG A 189 12.34 -10.61 -24.85
C ARG A 189 11.22 -11.35 -24.13
N ALA A 190 11.45 -12.63 -23.80
CA ALA A 190 10.48 -13.45 -23.08
C ALA A 190 10.12 -12.84 -21.72
N TYR A 191 11.13 -12.45 -20.94
CA TYR A 191 10.94 -11.76 -19.66
C TYR A 191 10.11 -10.47 -19.80
N ARG A 192 10.43 -9.64 -20.80
CA ARG A 192 9.70 -8.39 -21.03
C ARG A 192 8.26 -8.64 -21.42
N GLU A 193 8.01 -9.53 -22.37
CA GLU A 193 6.72 -9.73 -23.02
C GLU A 193 5.75 -10.55 -22.17
N HIS A 194 6.24 -11.56 -21.46
CA HIS A 194 5.40 -12.47 -20.68
C HIS A 194 5.34 -12.15 -19.18
N PHE A 195 6.25 -11.32 -18.66
CA PHE A 195 6.30 -11.02 -17.22
C PHE A 195 6.26 -9.52 -16.91
N ALA A 196 7.32 -8.78 -17.24
CA ALA A 196 7.48 -7.40 -16.77
C ALA A 196 6.43 -6.44 -17.34
N ARG A 197 6.14 -6.51 -18.65
CA ARG A 197 5.15 -5.63 -19.30
C ARG A 197 3.71 -5.97 -18.89
N PRO A 198 3.25 -7.23 -18.89
CA PRO A 198 1.92 -7.58 -18.38
C PRO A 198 1.70 -7.11 -16.94
N PHE A 199 2.69 -7.29 -16.06
CA PHE A 199 2.63 -6.81 -14.68
C PHE A 199 2.50 -5.28 -14.62
N ALA A 200 3.33 -4.53 -15.36
CA ALA A 200 3.26 -3.08 -15.40
C ALA A 200 1.91 -2.55 -15.93
N VAL A 201 1.31 -3.23 -16.92
CA VAL A 201 -0.03 -2.89 -17.43
C VAL A 201 -1.10 -3.10 -16.36
N ALA A 202 -1.03 -4.20 -15.61
CA ALA A 202 -1.97 -4.49 -14.54
C ALA A 202 -1.86 -3.47 -13.39
N VAL A 203 -0.64 -3.13 -12.96
CA VAL A 203 -0.38 -2.05 -11.98
C VAL A 203 -0.91 -0.71 -12.47
N ALA A 204 -0.67 -0.36 -13.75
CA ALA A 204 -1.18 0.88 -14.34
C ALA A 204 -2.72 0.91 -14.41
N SER A 205 -3.37 -0.23 -14.61
CA SER A 205 -4.83 -0.35 -14.57
C SER A 205 -5.38 -0.10 -13.17
N LEU A 206 -4.76 -0.66 -12.13
CA LEU A 206 -5.11 -0.35 -10.74
C LEU A 206 -4.88 1.12 -10.42
N ALA A 207 -3.78 1.71 -10.90
CA ALA A 207 -3.48 3.13 -10.70
C ALA A 207 -4.50 4.11 -11.33
N LYS A 208 -5.27 3.67 -12.34
CA LYS A 208 -6.33 4.48 -12.96
C LYS A 208 -7.64 4.47 -12.17
N ARG A 209 -7.78 3.61 -11.16
CA ARG A 209 -8.97 3.49 -10.32
C ARG A 209 -8.57 3.81 -8.88
N PRO A 210 -8.96 4.97 -8.32
CA PRO A 210 -8.59 5.30 -6.96
C PRO A 210 -9.33 4.36 -5.99
N PHE A 211 -8.63 3.35 -5.48
CA PHE A 211 -9.05 2.52 -4.35
C PHE A 211 -8.11 2.82 -3.19
N TYR A 212 -8.66 2.89 -1.97
CA TYR A 212 -7.88 3.15 -0.76
C TYR A 212 -8.28 2.16 0.33
N GLY A 213 -7.33 1.83 1.22
CA GLY A 213 -7.61 1.02 2.41
C GLY A 213 -7.86 -0.47 2.10
N PRO A 214 -8.81 -1.15 2.78
CA PRO A 214 -8.98 -2.61 2.65
C PRO A 214 -9.22 -3.10 1.21
N ARG A 215 -9.90 -2.29 0.39
CA ARG A 215 -10.18 -2.61 -1.00
C ARG A 215 -8.94 -2.49 -1.89
N GLU A 216 -8.10 -1.50 -1.63
CA GLU A 216 -6.79 -1.38 -2.29
C GLU A 216 -5.95 -2.61 -1.97
N ARG A 217 -5.87 -2.98 -0.69
CA ARG A 217 -5.15 -4.17 -0.24
C ARG A 217 -5.61 -5.44 -0.94
N GLN A 218 -6.92 -5.66 -1.01
CA GLN A 218 -7.48 -6.82 -1.70
C GLN A 218 -7.10 -6.86 -3.18
N GLU A 219 -7.26 -5.76 -3.91
CA GLU A 219 -6.92 -5.69 -5.34
C GLU A 219 -5.40 -5.82 -5.59
N THR A 220 -4.57 -5.33 -4.66
CA THR A 220 -3.13 -5.54 -4.72
C THR A 220 -2.72 -6.96 -4.39
N ASP A 221 -3.38 -7.62 -3.43
CA ASP A 221 -3.17 -9.02 -3.09
C ASP A 221 -3.58 -9.91 -4.28
N ASP A 222 -4.74 -9.66 -4.88
CA ASP A 222 -5.22 -10.36 -6.08
C ASP A 222 -4.23 -10.20 -7.27
N LEU A 223 -3.59 -9.03 -7.39
CA LEU A 223 -2.56 -8.81 -8.41
C LEU A 223 -1.25 -9.55 -8.09
N MET A 224 -0.87 -9.62 -6.80
CA MET A 224 0.28 -10.39 -6.37
C MET A 224 0.08 -11.89 -6.59
N ASP A 225 -1.13 -12.41 -6.37
CA ASP A 225 -1.46 -13.82 -6.64
C ASP A 225 -1.28 -14.16 -8.13
N ARG A 226 -1.66 -13.23 -9.02
CA ARG A 226 -1.45 -13.36 -10.49
C ARG A 226 0.01 -13.35 -10.92
N LEU A 227 0.97 -12.99 -10.06
CA LEU A 227 2.39 -13.13 -10.40
C LEU A 227 2.74 -14.60 -10.66
N THR A 228 2.10 -15.53 -9.96
CA THR A 228 2.31 -16.97 -10.16
C THR A 228 1.93 -17.38 -11.59
N ASP A 229 0.83 -16.83 -12.12
CA ASP A 229 0.39 -17.09 -13.50
C ASP A 229 1.38 -16.49 -14.51
N LEU A 230 1.84 -15.26 -14.29
CA LEU A 230 2.84 -14.63 -15.16
C LEU A 230 4.20 -15.35 -15.11
N GLN A 231 4.59 -15.91 -13.96
CA GLN A 231 5.78 -16.73 -13.83
C GLN A 231 5.65 -18.02 -14.63
N LYS A 232 4.48 -18.66 -14.58
CA LYS A 232 4.19 -19.85 -15.37
C LYS A 232 4.25 -19.56 -16.87
N ASP A 233 3.62 -18.48 -17.31
CA ASP A 233 3.66 -18.03 -18.72
C ASP A 233 5.10 -17.78 -19.19
N LEU A 234 5.93 -17.17 -18.33
CA LEU A 234 7.35 -16.96 -18.60
C LEU A 234 8.11 -18.29 -18.66
N ALA A 235 7.85 -19.23 -17.75
CA ALA A 235 8.48 -20.56 -17.76
C ALA A 235 8.17 -21.32 -19.05
N GLU A 236 6.91 -21.32 -19.48
CA GLU A 236 6.47 -21.94 -20.73
C GLU A 236 7.16 -21.30 -21.95
N ALA A 237 7.22 -19.97 -21.98
CA ALA A 237 7.90 -19.24 -23.06
C ALA A 237 9.41 -19.55 -23.13
N LEU A 238 10.08 -19.67 -21.97
CA LEU A 238 11.50 -20.00 -21.89
C LEU A 238 11.78 -21.46 -22.28
N ALA A 239 10.93 -22.40 -21.83
CA ALA A 239 11.05 -23.82 -22.18
C ALA A 239 10.87 -24.04 -23.70
N ALA A 240 9.93 -23.33 -24.33
CA ALA A 240 9.74 -23.38 -25.78
C ALA A 240 10.98 -22.90 -26.57
N GLN A 241 11.80 -22.02 -25.96
CA GLN A 241 13.04 -21.50 -26.55
C GLN A 241 14.28 -22.32 -26.21
N THR A 242 14.14 -23.41 -25.45
CA THR A 242 15.23 -24.32 -25.09
C THR A 242 14.90 -25.77 -25.42
N PRO A 243 14.86 -26.13 -26.72
CA PRO A 243 14.60 -27.49 -27.14
C PRO A 243 15.69 -28.42 -26.60
N GLY A 244 15.30 -29.33 -25.69
CA GLY A 244 16.19 -30.30 -25.05
C GLY A 244 16.54 -30.00 -23.59
N ALA A 245 16.13 -28.85 -23.04
CA ALA A 245 16.12 -28.64 -21.60
C ALA A 245 14.92 -29.35 -20.97
N ASP A 246 15.12 -29.94 -19.79
CA ASP A 246 14.04 -30.44 -18.97
C ASP A 246 13.16 -29.25 -18.51
N PRO A 247 11.85 -29.22 -18.83
CA PRO A 247 10.95 -28.14 -18.41
C PRO A 247 10.99 -27.88 -16.90
N ASP A 248 11.16 -28.94 -16.10
CA ASP A 248 11.26 -28.83 -14.64
C ASP A 248 12.56 -28.12 -14.22
N ALA A 249 13.64 -28.30 -14.98
CA ALA A 249 14.91 -27.59 -14.75
C ALA A 249 14.81 -26.11 -15.14
N VAL A 250 14.06 -25.77 -16.19
CA VAL A 250 13.79 -24.38 -16.58
C VAL A 250 12.92 -23.68 -15.52
N SER A 251 11.87 -24.34 -15.04
CA SER A 251 11.02 -23.81 -13.95
C SER A 251 11.81 -23.59 -12.67
N LYS A 252 12.62 -24.58 -12.26
CA LYS A 252 13.46 -24.44 -11.06
C LYS A 252 14.48 -23.31 -11.19
N ALA A 253 15.12 -23.17 -12.35
CA ALA A 253 16.08 -22.10 -12.59
C ALA A 253 15.40 -20.71 -12.60
N LEU A 254 14.14 -20.64 -13.06
CA LEU A 254 13.31 -19.43 -12.99
C LEU A 254 13.02 -19.07 -11.53
N ASP A 255 12.50 -20.01 -10.74
CA ASP A 255 12.15 -19.79 -9.33
C ASP A 255 13.35 -19.27 -8.53
N GLU A 256 14.50 -19.94 -8.65
CA GLU A 256 15.72 -19.51 -7.94
C GLU A 256 16.26 -18.15 -8.47
N THR A 257 15.95 -17.76 -9.71
CA THR A 257 16.34 -16.45 -10.24
C THR A 257 15.44 -15.34 -9.68
N ILE A 258 14.14 -15.62 -9.54
CA ILE A 258 13.17 -14.70 -8.94
C ILE A 258 13.43 -14.53 -7.45
N GLU A 259 13.72 -15.62 -6.73
CA GLU A 259 14.08 -15.57 -5.31
C GLU A 259 15.34 -14.72 -5.08
N SER A 260 16.39 -14.93 -5.88
CA SER A 260 17.60 -14.10 -5.82
C SER A 260 17.33 -12.62 -6.11
N PHE A 261 16.31 -12.29 -6.89
CA PHE A 261 15.89 -10.91 -7.11
C PHE A 261 15.12 -10.33 -5.94
N ALA A 262 14.20 -11.09 -5.34
CA ALA A 262 13.49 -10.67 -4.14
C ALA A 262 14.49 -10.32 -3.02
N GLU A 263 15.49 -11.18 -2.79
CA GLU A 263 16.57 -10.93 -1.82
C GLU A 263 17.47 -9.73 -2.16
N SER A 264 17.66 -9.44 -3.45
CA SER A 264 18.44 -8.26 -3.89
C SER A 264 17.66 -6.97 -3.69
N LEU A 265 16.34 -7.00 -3.91
CA LEU A 265 15.45 -5.85 -3.73
C LEU A 265 15.28 -5.52 -2.25
N ASP A 266 15.13 -6.54 -1.40
CA ASP A 266 15.02 -6.35 0.06
C ASP A 266 16.26 -5.66 0.65
N ARG A 267 17.46 -6.06 0.19
CA ARG A 267 18.72 -5.41 0.58
C ARG A 267 18.86 -3.95 0.09
N GLU A 268 18.28 -3.61 -1.05
CA GLU A 268 18.33 -2.27 -1.63
C GLU A 268 17.32 -1.31 -0.97
N VAL A 269 16.27 -1.85 -0.33
CA VAL A 269 15.25 -1.07 0.39
C VAL A 269 15.58 -0.92 1.89
N THR A 270 16.34 -1.85 2.47
CA THR A 270 16.70 -1.85 3.91
C THR A 270 18.08 -1.27 4.23
N GLY A 271 18.94 -1.07 3.23
CA GLY A 271 20.26 -0.44 3.34
C GLY A 271 20.22 1.07 3.16
#